data_AF-A0A8W8IT05-F1
#
_entry.id   AF-A0A8W8IT05-F1
#
_cell.length_a   1.000
_cell.length_b   1.000
_cell.length_c   1.000
_cell.angle_alpha   90.00
_cell.angle_beta   90.00
_cell.angle_gamma   90.00
#
_symmetry.space_group_name_H-M   'P 1'
#
loop_
_entity.id
_entity.type
_entity.pdbx_description
1 polymer ?
#
loop_
_entity_poly.entity_id
_entity_poly.type
_entity_poly.pdbx_seq_one_letter_code
_entity_poly.pdbx_strand_id
1 'polypeptide(L)'
;FNAPLNAPFLGKYIYVGFLPRSIAARRSIQGYRAGSKDWEFNNCDANPNSYIAFFYNNSPLQTHSYHKRCCYNKYMRNWIDVSTRYSLPIPDDYFRFFEMHMGGCGGYVVPNYGTFSDIVGAVPGFRFDVTCSDIHCHHGGSCIIANGSPTCLCSSGFTGSQCKEKIPFSCKDIAISKGPITGEYLIYSRTKQSQPYNVFCEFHQTYGLTFVSNTNAIIDANELFEIKSQVVVRHLRNNKQYDSILEQITPYADKPLTVKYNSFAGFRAPLNAKKMGPYLYLGFLDKDTAKAKNTQGYRVNDADQTFVNCDRNPNSYITFYFNPKSNLPDGYYKRCCYTPLMKTWLDVGVPVDPARQLPKSYFLQFEMHVGGCGGYAINGYNTLANIKGAALGMRFEL
;
A
#
# COMPACT_ATOMS: atom_id res chain seq x y z
N PHE A 1 -19.65 38.35 29.45
CA PHE A 1 -18.59 38.67 28.47
C PHE A 1 -18.95 39.97 27.74
N ASN A 2 -18.01 40.61 27.05
CA ASN A 2 -18.31 41.78 26.22
C ASN A 2 -18.60 41.34 24.78
N ALA A 3 -19.40 42.12 24.04
CA ALA A 3 -19.62 41.87 22.62
C ALA A 3 -18.35 42.19 21.81
N PRO A 4 -18.01 41.40 20.77
CA PRO A 4 -16.96 41.75 19.80
C PRO A 4 -17.25 43.07 19.08
N LEU A 5 -16.23 43.89 18.84
CA LEU A 5 -16.36 45.18 18.14
C LEU A 5 -16.82 45.02 16.69
N ASN A 6 -16.49 43.91 16.03
CA ASN A 6 -16.91 43.61 14.66
C ASN A 6 -18.30 42.96 14.58
N ALA A 7 -18.94 42.58 15.70
CA ALA A 7 -20.25 41.92 15.69
C ALA A 7 -21.36 42.69 14.95
N PRO A 8 -21.48 44.04 15.06
CA PRO A 8 -22.48 44.80 14.30
C PRO A 8 -22.28 44.75 12.77
N PHE A 9 -21.08 44.40 12.31
CA PHE A 9 -20.69 44.45 10.91
C PHE A 9 -20.60 43.06 10.26
N LEU A 10 -20.05 42.09 10.99
CA LEU A 10 -19.81 40.72 10.50
C LEU A 10 -20.88 39.71 10.97
N GLY A 11 -21.82 40.13 11.83
CA GLY A 11 -22.97 39.33 12.21
C GLY A 11 -22.61 38.16 13.13
N LYS A 12 -22.89 36.92 12.70
CA LYS A 12 -22.75 35.71 13.54
C LYS A 12 -21.28 35.38 13.81
N TYR A 13 -20.98 34.96 15.04
CA TYR A 13 -19.65 34.53 15.48
C TYR A 13 -19.69 33.37 16.48
N ILE A 14 -18.59 32.61 16.54
CA ILE A 14 -18.23 31.72 17.65
C ILE A 14 -17.42 32.55 18.64
N TYR A 15 -17.76 32.53 19.93
CA TYR A 15 -17.08 33.30 20.97
C TYR A 15 -16.31 32.38 21.91
N VAL A 16 -15.00 32.61 22.04
CA VAL A 16 -14.13 31.93 23.01
C VAL A 16 -13.64 32.96 24.02
N GLY A 17 -14.23 32.95 25.21
CA GLY A 17 -13.86 33.84 26.31
C GLY A 17 -12.84 33.18 27.24
N PHE A 18 -11.78 33.91 27.59
CA PHE A 18 -10.74 33.41 28.51
C PHE A 18 -11.10 33.74 29.97
N LEU A 19 -11.48 34.99 30.26
CA LEU A 19 -11.88 35.43 31.61
C LEU A 19 -13.29 36.06 31.63
N PRO A 20 -14.18 35.65 32.54
CA PRO A 20 -15.47 36.33 32.75
C PRO A 20 -15.31 37.81 33.07
N ARG A 21 -16.33 38.62 32.71
CA ARG A 21 -16.32 40.09 32.83
C ARG A 21 -15.94 40.58 34.25
N SER A 22 -16.39 39.89 35.29
CA SER A 22 -16.14 40.19 36.71
C SER A 22 -14.70 39.91 37.18
N ILE A 23 -13.94 39.10 36.44
CA ILE A 23 -12.52 38.82 36.67
C ILE A 23 -11.67 39.70 35.78
N ALA A 24 -12.02 39.82 34.49
CA ALA A 24 -11.31 40.67 33.53
C ALA A 24 -11.33 42.17 33.93
N ALA A 25 -12.39 42.64 34.58
CA ALA A 25 -12.52 44.02 35.10
C ALA A 25 -11.63 44.34 36.34
N ARG A 26 -10.49 43.65 36.52
CA ARG A 26 -9.57 43.86 37.64
C ARG A 26 -8.20 44.27 37.10
N ARG A 27 -7.51 45.17 37.80
CA ARG A 27 -6.10 45.47 37.53
C ARG A 27 -5.23 44.33 38.04
N SER A 28 -4.99 43.35 37.19
CA SER A 28 -4.26 42.13 37.51
C SER A 28 -3.47 41.63 36.30
N ILE A 29 -2.55 40.70 36.55
CA ILE A 29 -2.01 39.82 35.50
C ILE A 29 -3.18 39.02 34.91
N GLN A 30 -3.24 38.94 33.58
CA GLN A 30 -4.24 38.22 32.80
C GLN A 30 -3.55 37.61 31.57
N GLY A 31 -4.11 36.55 30.99
CA GLY A 31 -3.40 35.83 29.94
C GLY A 31 -4.16 34.69 29.26
N TYR A 32 -3.41 33.93 28.45
CA TYR A 32 -3.82 32.63 27.93
C TYR A 32 -2.61 31.69 27.87
N ARG A 33 -2.85 30.38 27.94
CA ARG A 33 -1.84 29.34 27.67
C ARG A 33 -1.84 28.98 26.19
N ALA A 34 -0.68 28.92 25.55
CA ALA A 34 -0.53 28.40 24.19
C ALA A 34 0.76 27.60 24.04
N GLY A 35 0.66 26.45 23.36
CA GLY A 35 1.70 25.41 23.46
C GLY A 35 1.85 24.96 24.91
N SER A 36 3.08 24.88 25.39
CA SER A 36 3.43 24.53 26.78
C SER A 36 3.64 25.75 27.71
N LYS A 37 3.34 26.97 27.26
CA LYS A 37 3.69 28.21 27.96
C LYS A 37 2.50 29.11 28.25
N ASP A 38 2.51 29.70 29.43
CA ASP A 38 1.62 30.81 29.80
C ASP A 38 2.15 32.13 29.22
N TRP A 39 1.24 32.85 28.58
CA TRP A 39 1.49 34.16 28.01
C TRP A 39 0.61 35.16 28.74
N GLU A 40 1.23 36.24 29.22
CA GLU A 40 0.64 37.13 30.21
C GLU A 40 0.85 38.60 29.87
N PHE A 41 -0.06 39.43 30.35
CA PHE A 41 0.04 40.89 30.37
C PHE A 41 -0.57 41.42 31.68
N ASN A 42 -0.22 42.65 32.07
CA ASN A 42 -0.86 43.31 33.21
C ASN A 42 -2.01 44.21 32.72
N ASN A 43 -3.23 43.94 33.16
CA ASN A 43 -4.41 44.73 32.78
C ASN A 43 -4.37 46.09 33.50
N CYS A 44 -3.82 47.09 32.81
CA CYS A 44 -3.47 48.39 33.38
C CYS A 44 -4.66 49.33 33.63
N ASP A 45 -5.79 49.14 32.95
CA ASP A 45 -6.96 50.02 32.97
C ASP A 45 -8.23 49.37 33.56
N ALA A 46 -8.18 48.06 33.88
CA ALA A 46 -9.33 47.25 34.26
C ALA A 46 -10.41 47.09 33.17
N ASN A 47 -10.02 47.20 31.89
CA ASN A 47 -10.91 46.92 30.78
C ASN A 47 -11.31 45.42 30.77
N PRO A 48 -12.62 45.08 30.73
CA PRO A 48 -13.07 43.70 30.86
C PRO A 48 -13.00 42.81 29.60
N ASN A 49 -12.32 43.23 28.54
CA ASN A 49 -12.15 42.40 27.34
C ASN A 49 -11.20 41.23 27.59
N SER A 50 -11.61 40.02 27.19
CA SER A 50 -10.81 38.80 27.33
C SER A 50 -11.37 37.68 26.43
N TYR A 51 -11.13 37.77 25.13
CA TYR A 51 -11.67 36.81 24.14
C TYR A 51 -10.93 36.74 22.82
N ILE A 52 -11.24 35.68 22.07
CA ILE A 52 -11.17 35.60 20.62
C ILE A 52 -12.56 35.22 20.07
N ALA A 53 -12.99 35.88 19.00
CA ALA A 53 -14.27 35.65 18.33
C ALA A 53 -14.04 35.37 16.84
N PHE A 54 -14.67 34.34 16.30
CA PHE A 54 -14.50 33.88 14.91
C PHE A 54 -15.81 34.07 14.14
N PHE A 55 -15.80 34.88 13.08
CA PHE A 55 -17.00 35.30 12.38
C PHE A 55 -17.39 34.34 11.25
N TYR A 56 -18.66 34.38 10.84
CA TYR A 56 -19.12 33.65 9.64
C TYR A 56 -19.01 34.51 8.37
N ASN A 57 -19.00 35.84 8.49
CA ASN A 57 -18.72 36.77 7.41
C ASN A 57 -17.23 37.13 7.44
N ASN A 58 -16.51 36.87 6.34
CA ASN A 58 -15.08 37.16 6.20
C ASN A 58 -14.80 38.51 5.50
N SER A 59 -15.80 39.35 5.23
CA SER A 59 -15.65 40.63 4.50
C SER A 59 -14.76 41.64 5.24
N PRO A 60 -13.52 41.93 4.76
CA PRO A 60 -12.61 42.84 5.45
C PRO A 60 -13.05 44.31 5.34
N LEU A 61 -13.84 44.65 4.31
CA LEU A 61 -14.32 45.99 3.98
C LEU A 61 -15.28 46.58 5.02
N GLN A 62 -15.82 45.75 5.92
CA GLN A 62 -16.80 46.15 6.93
C GLN A 62 -16.22 46.18 8.36
N THR A 63 -14.91 45.99 8.53
CA THR A 63 -14.30 45.84 9.87
C THR A 63 -14.20 47.15 10.66
N HIS A 64 -14.35 47.04 11.98
CA HIS A 64 -14.31 48.17 12.92
C HIS A 64 -12.89 48.76 13.01
N SER A 65 -12.77 50.09 12.93
CA SER A 65 -11.49 50.81 12.76
C SER A 65 -10.57 50.85 14.00
N TYR A 66 -10.91 50.16 15.10
CA TYR A 66 -10.13 50.16 16.34
C TYR A 66 -8.71 49.59 16.17
N HIS A 67 -8.53 48.69 15.19
CA HIS A 67 -7.21 48.18 14.77
C HIS A 67 -6.24 49.29 14.31
N LYS A 68 -6.75 50.48 13.94
CA LYS A 68 -5.95 51.65 13.52
C LYS A 68 -5.56 52.58 14.68
N ARG A 69 -6.08 52.36 15.89
CA ARG A 69 -5.98 53.32 17.02
C ARG A 69 -5.31 52.79 18.28
N CYS A 70 -5.25 51.48 18.49
CA CYS A 70 -4.83 50.91 19.78
C CYS A 70 -3.50 50.13 19.73
N CYS A 71 -2.89 50.02 20.91
CA CYS A 71 -1.56 49.46 21.11
C CYS A 71 -1.49 47.97 20.74
N TYR A 72 -0.68 47.65 19.75
CA TYR A 72 -0.17 46.29 19.54
C TYR A 72 0.65 45.87 20.76
N ASN A 73 0.33 44.70 21.32
CA ASN A 73 1.21 43.99 22.25
C ASN A 73 1.63 42.68 21.57
N LYS A 74 2.95 42.41 21.53
CA LYS A 74 3.52 41.15 21.01
C LYS A 74 2.87 39.91 21.63
N TYR A 75 2.46 40.03 22.89
CA TYR A 75 1.63 39.06 23.61
C TYR A 75 0.51 38.42 22.76
N MET A 76 -0.19 39.20 21.94
CA MET A 76 -1.37 38.73 21.19
C MET A 76 -1.05 37.68 20.13
N ARG A 77 0.17 37.70 19.56
CA ARG A 77 0.58 36.81 18.45
C ARG A 77 1.10 35.46 18.92
N ASN A 78 1.55 35.34 20.18
CA ASN A 78 2.34 34.18 20.64
C ASN A 78 1.69 32.81 20.37
N TRP A 79 0.36 32.69 20.39
CA TRP A 79 -0.32 31.41 20.08
C TRP A 79 -0.09 30.92 18.65
N ILE A 80 0.13 31.84 17.70
CA ILE A 80 0.51 31.55 16.31
C ILE A 80 1.99 31.19 16.25
N ASP A 81 2.84 32.00 16.90
CA ASP A 81 4.30 31.83 16.85
C ASP A 81 4.79 30.52 17.51
N VAL A 82 3.99 29.90 18.39
CA VAL A 82 4.25 28.56 18.97
C VAL A 82 3.45 27.43 18.30
N SER A 83 2.70 27.71 17.24
CA SER A 83 1.91 26.69 16.53
C SER A 83 2.80 25.75 15.71
N THR A 84 2.39 24.48 15.58
CA THR A 84 3.08 23.49 14.76
C THR A 84 2.35 23.27 13.44
N ARG A 85 3.09 23.02 12.35
CA ARG A 85 2.50 22.68 11.06
C ARG A 85 1.76 21.34 11.16
N TYR A 86 0.47 21.36 10.89
CA TYR A 86 -0.34 20.15 10.78
C TYR A 86 -0.15 19.49 9.40
N SER A 87 -0.13 18.15 9.36
CA SER A 87 0.22 17.37 8.15
C SER A 87 -0.94 17.12 7.20
N LEU A 88 -2.18 17.27 7.66
CA LEU A 88 -3.41 17.09 6.87
C LEU A 88 -4.17 18.42 6.82
N PRO A 89 -3.88 19.31 5.85
CA PRO A 89 -4.48 20.64 5.82
C PRO A 89 -6.00 20.57 5.66
N ILE A 90 -6.70 21.41 6.42
CA ILE A 90 -8.14 21.67 6.25
C ILE A 90 -8.30 22.65 5.08
N PRO A 91 -9.34 22.51 4.23
CA PRO A 91 -9.62 23.48 3.17
C PRO A 91 -9.76 24.92 3.68
N ASP A 92 -9.30 25.88 2.87
CA ASP A 92 -9.17 27.29 3.26
C ASP A 92 -10.51 27.97 3.63
N ASP A 93 -11.63 27.49 3.10
CA ASP A 93 -12.98 27.99 3.37
C ASP A 93 -13.48 27.72 4.81
N TYR A 94 -12.81 26.84 5.54
CA TYR A 94 -13.06 26.63 6.98
C TYR A 94 -12.50 27.78 7.84
N PHE A 95 -11.50 28.51 7.34
CA PHE A 95 -10.84 29.58 8.08
C PHE A 95 -11.67 30.87 8.08
N ARG A 96 -11.73 31.50 9.27
CA ARG A 96 -12.63 32.61 9.54
C ARG A 96 -11.86 33.87 9.89
N PHE A 97 -12.41 35.01 9.51
CA PHE A 97 -12.01 36.28 10.09
C PHE A 97 -12.22 36.21 11.61
N PHE A 98 -11.26 36.68 12.38
CA PHE A 98 -11.34 36.68 13.84
C PHE A 98 -11.01 38.04 14.45
N GLU A 99 -11.54 38.28 15.64
CA GLU A 99 -11.21 39.42 16.47
C GLU A 99 -10.71 38.91 17.81
N MET A 100 -9.57 39.40 18.29
CA MET A 100 -9.04 39.05 19.59
C MET A 100 -8.81 40.34 20.39
N HIS A 101 -9.42 40.42 21.58
CA HIS A 101 -9.43 41.62 22.41
C HIS A 101 -9.16 41.24 23.85
N MET A 102 -8.11 41.83 24.41
CA MET A 102 -7.68 41.67 25.80
C MET A 102 -7.69 43.05 26.48
N GLY A 103 -7.93 43.09 27.79
CA GLY A 103 -8.01 44.34 28.57
C GLY A 103 -6.76 45.21 28.40
N GLY A 104 -6.88 46.53 28.61
CA GLY A 104 -6.12 47.60 27.93
C GLY A 104 -4.74 47.21 27.38
N CYS A 105 -3.75 47.12 28.26
CA CYS A 105 -2.36 46.85 27.89
C CYS A 105 -2.09 45.43 27.31
N GLY A 106 -3.10 44.58 27.18
CA GLY A 106 -3.07 43.32 26.43
C GLY A 106 -3.31 43.50 24.93
N GLY A 107 -4.13 44.48 24.53
CA GLY A 107 -4.29 44.90 23.13
C GLY A 107 -5.45 44.28 22.34
N TYR A 108 -5.50 44.62 21.06
CA TYR A 108 -6.56 44.25 20.11
C TYR A 108 -5.97 43.92 18.73
N VAL A 109 -6.39 42.81 18.14
CA VAL A 109 -5.91 42.36 16.82
C VAL A 109 -7.02 41.71 15.97
N VAL A 110 -6.81 41.75 14.66
CA VAL A 110 -7.62 41.15 13.59
C VAL A 110 -6.68 40.67 12.47
N PRO A 111 -7.01 39.61 11.71
CA PRO A 111 -6.20 39.11 10.60
C PRO A 111 -6.06 40.14 9.47
N ASN A 112 -5.02 39.99 8.65
CA ASN A 112 -4.64 40.89 7.53
C ASN A 112 -4.17 42.31 7.93
N TYR A 113 -4.05 42.63 9.23
CA TYR A 113 -3.62 43.97 9.69
C TYR A 113 -2.43 43.92 10.66
N GLY A 114 -1.52 44.89 10.52
CA GLY A 114 -0.36 45.05 11.41
C GLY A 114 0.49 43.78 11.50
N THR A 115 0.74 43.31 12.72
CA THR A 115 1.50 42.09 13.00
C THR A 115 0.73 40.78 12.82
N PHE A 116 -0.42 40.82 12.14
CA PHE A 116 -1.21 39.67 11.70
C PHE A 116 -1.48 39.73 10.18
N SER A 117 -0.67 40.49 9.43
CA SER A 117 -0.78 40.68 7.97
C SER A 117 -0.52 39.41 7.15
N ASP A 118 0.23 38.46 7.69
CA ASP A 118 0.50 37.13 7.16
C ASP A 118 -0.60 36.09 7.52
N ILE A 119 -1.58 36.49 8.34
CA ILE A 119 -2.64 35.61 8.85
C ILE A 119 -3.95 35.94 8.14
N VAL A 120 -4.43 35.00 7.31
CA VAL A 120 -5.68 35.15 6.54
C VAL A 120 -6.91 34.96 7.43
N GLY A 121 -6.85 34.04 8.38
CA GLY A 121 -7.94 33.70 9.30
C GLY A 121 -7.56 32.58 10.27
N ALA A 122 -8.53 32.13 11.07
CA ALA A 122 -8.38 31.04 12.04
C ALA A 122 -9.72 30.31 12.22
N VAL A 123 -9.70 29.07 12.72
CA VAL A 123 -10.91 28.27 12.97
C VAL A 123 -10.82 27.54 14.32
N PRO A 124 -11.85 27.60 15.18
CA PRO A 124 -11.84 26.87 16.45
C PRO A 124 -12.15 25.38 16.21
N GLY A 125 -11.24 24.52 16.63
CA GLY A 125 -11.48 23.07 16.70
C GLY A 125 -12.14 22.68 18.01
N PHE A 126 -13.27 21.96 17.95
CA PHE A 126 -13.92 21.39 19.13
C PHE A 126 -13.44 19.96 19.32
N ARG A 127 -12.75 19.69 20.44
CA ARG A 127 -12.36 18.32 20.81
C ARG A 127 -13.61 17.53 21.20
N PHE A 128 -13.77 16.37 20.60
CA PHE A 128 -14.64 15.30 21.06
C PHE A 128 -13.76 14.08 21.36
N ASP A 129 -14.03 13.37 22.44
CA ASP A 129 -13.35 12.12 22.76
C ASP A 129 -14.19 10.97 22.19
N VAL A 130 -13.64 10.23 21.21
CA VAL A 130 -14.27 9.00 20.72
C VAL A 130 -13.87 7.88 21.67
N THR A 131 -14.84 7.09 22.12
CA THR A 131 -14.65 5.97 23.04
C THR A 131 -14.94 4.65 22.36
N CYS A 132 -14.61 3.53 23.00
CA CYS A 132 -15.03 2.22 22.52
C CYS A 132 -16.55 1.99 22.57
N SER A 133 -17.30 2.83 23.29
CA SER A 133 -18.77 2.85 23.25
C SER A 133 -19.31 3.33 21.90
N ASP A 134 -18.53 4.15 21.19
CA ASP A 134 -18.93 4.78 19.92
C ASP A 134 -18.51 3.95 18.69
N ILE A 135 -17.69 2.91 18.87
CA ILE A 135 -17.18 2.05 17.80
C ILE A 135 -17.66 0.61 17.97
N HIS A 136 -18.50 0.17 17.03
CA HIS A 136 -18.84 -1.24 16.89
C HIS A 136 -17.81 -1.99 16.04
N CYS A 137 -17.10 -2.94 16.65
CA CYS A 137 -16.21 -3.87 15.97
C CYS A 137 -17.00 -5.12 15.56
N HIS A 138 -17.05 -5.42 14.26
CA HIS A 138 -17.82 -6.53 13.72
C HIS A 138 -17.10 -7.88 13.89
N HIS A 139 -17.85 -8.97 13.66
CA HIS A 139 -17.35 -10.36 13.57
C HIS A 139 -16.53 -10.84 14.79
N GLY A 140 -16.86 -10.35 15.99
CA GLY A 140 -16.18 -10.71 17.24
C GLY A 140 -14.90 -9.91 17.53
N GLY A 141 -14.62 -8.86 16.76
CA GLY A 141 -13.52 -7.94 17.05
C GLY A 141 -13.72 -7.18 18.36
N SER A 142 -12.62 -6.83 19.02
CA SER A 142 -12.62 -6.11 20.31
C SER A 142 -12.10 -4.69 20.14
N CYS A 143 -12.81 -3.69 20.66
CA CYS A 143 -12.29 -2.33 20.70
C CYS A 143 -11.28 -2.15 21.84
N ILE A 144 -10.16 -1.50 21.55
CA ILE A 144 -9.18 -1.02 22.52
C ILE A 144 -8.89 0.46 22.30
N ILE A 145 -8.39 1.16 23.31
CA ILE A 145 -7.79 2.50 23.11
C ILE A 145 -6.31 2.31 22.77
N ALA A 146 -5.93 2.57 21.51
CA ALA A 146 -4.55 2.54 21.03
C ALA A 146 -4.12 3.97 20.69
N ASN A 147 -2.96 4.42 21.22
CA ASN A 147 -2.44 5.78 21.01
C ASN A 147 -3.48 6.90 21.29
N GLY A 148 -4.36 6.70 22.28
CA GLY A 148 -5.41 7.65 22.64
C GLY A 148 -6.63 7.68 21.70
N SER A 149 -6.76 6.73 20.77
CA SER A 149 -7.93 6.59 19.90
C SER A 149 -8.51 5.16 19.93
N PRO A 150 -9.84 4.98 19.90
CA PRO A 150 -10.45 3.67 19.83
C PRO A 150 -10.14 2.98 18.49
N THR A 151 -9.72 1.72 18.57
CA THR A 151 -9.24 0.91 17.45
C THR A 151 -9.76 -0.52 17.63
N CYS A 152 -10.32 -1.11 16.57
CA CYS A 152 -10.75 -2.51 16.60
C CYS A 152 -9.57 -3.48 16.38
N LEU A 153 -9.40 -4.43 17.28
CA LEU A 153 -8.62 -5.65 17.05
C LEU A 153 -9.54 -6.69 16.43
N CYS A 154 -9.25 -7.07 15.18
CA CYS A 154 -10.09 -8.01 14.45
C CYS A 154 -9.78 -9.48 14.79
N SER A 155 -10.83 -10.28 14.84
CA SER A 155 -10.72 -11.73 14.93
C SER A 155 -10.10 -12.33 13.66
N SER A 156 -9.54 -13.53 13.79
CA SER A 156 -8.95 -14.29 12.67
C SER A 156 -9.86 -14.30 11.43
N GLY A 157 -9.33 -13.91 10.29
CA GLY A 157 -10.05 -13.84 9.02
C GLY A 157 -10.78 -12.52 8.71
N PHE A 158 -10.70 -11.50 9.58
CA PHE A 158 -11.32 -10.19 9.36
C PHE A 158 -10.33 -9.01 9.45
N THR A 159 -10.65 -7.93 8.75
CA THR A 159 -9.80 -6.72 8.60
C THR A 159 -10.64 -5.45 8.41
N GLY A 160 -9.97 -4.32 8.25
CA GLY A 160 -10.57 -2.97 8.19
C GLY A 160 -10.81 -2.37 9.58
N SER A 161 -11.02 -1.05 9.64
CA SER A 161 -11.11 -0.27 10.90
C SER A 161 -12.22 -0.71 11.86
N GLN A 162 -13.23 -1.41 11.36
CA GLN A 162 -14.35 -1.97 12.12
C GLN A 162 -14.51 -3.49 11.94
N CYS A 163 -13.50 -4.19 11.41
CA CYS A 163 -13.52 -5.65 11.21
C CYS A 163 -14.66 -6.16 10.31
N LYS A 164 -15.16 -5.31 9.40
CA LYS A 164 -16.26 -5.63 8.48
C LYS A 164 -15.79 -6.47 7.29
N GLU A 165 -14.55 -6.28 6.86
CA GLU A 165 -14.00 -6.90 5.66
C GLU A 165 -13.47 -8.29 6.00
N LYS A 166 -13.77 -9.29 5.16
CA LYS A 166 -13.07 -10.58 5.23
C LYS A 166 -11.66 -10.42 4.65
N ILE A 167 -10.69 -11.07 5.26
CA ILE A 167 -9.34 -11.19 4.71
C ILE A 167 -9.40 -12.06 3.45
N PRO A 168 -8.98 -11.56 2.28
CA PRO A 168 -8.81 -12.39 1.09
C PRO A 168 -7.47 -13.13 1.15
N PHE A 169 -7.49 -14.44 0.90
CA PHE A 169 -6.31 -15.29 0.86
C PHE A 169 -5.92 -15.70 -0.58
N SER A 170 -6.83 -15.46 -1.53
CA SER A 170 -6.69 -15.80 -2.96
C SER A 170 -7.40 -14.76 -3.85
N CYS A 171 -7.11 -14.77 -5.16
CA CYS A 171 -7.90 -14.02 -6.13
C CYS A 171 -9.35 -14.53 -6.26
N LYS A 172 -9.64 -15.77 -5.84
CA LYS A 172 -11.01 -16.31 -5.76
C LYS A 172 -11.81 -15.64 -4.65
N ASP A 173 -11.20 -15.40 -3.49
CA ASP A 173 -11.82 -14.60 -2.41
C ASP A 173 -12.09 -13.17 -2.86
N ILE A 174 -11.19 -12.58 -3.68
CA ILE A 174 -11.41 -11.25 -4.30
C ILE A 174 -12.63 -11.29 -5.22
N ALA A 175 -12.75 -12.27 -6.11
CA ALA A 175 -13.91 -12.42 -7.00
C ALA A 175 -15.22 -12.52 -6.22
N ILE A 176 -15.25 -13.33 -5.15
CA ILE A 176 -16.43 -13.54 -4.31
C ILE A 176 -16.80 -12.28 -3.50
N SER A 177 -15.81 -11.53 -3.01
CA SER A 177 -16.04 -10.39 -2.10
C SER A 177 -16.17 -9.02 -2.78
N LYS A 178 -15.57 -8.84 -3.97
CA LYS A 178 -15.50 -7.56 -4.69
C LYS A 178 -15.94 -7.66 -6.16
N GLY A 179 -16.28 -8.85 -6.65
CA GLY A 179 -16.55 -9.13 -8.05
C GLY A 179 -15.27 -9.44 -8.86
N PRO A 180 -15.39 -10.11 -10.03
CA PRO A 180 -14.27 -10.55 -10.86
C PRO A 180 -13.69 -9.38 -11.69
N ILE A 181 -13.21 -8.33 -11.02
CA ILE A 181 -12.61 -7.15 -11.66
C ILE A 181 -11.10 -7.38 -11.79
N THR A 182 -10.56 -7.35 -13.02
CA THR A 182 -9.12 -7.57 -13.23
C THR A 182 -8.29 -6.40 -12.69
N GLY A 183 -7.22 -6.69 -11.92
CA GLY A 183 -6.37 -5.66 -11.33
C GLY A 183 -5.39 -6.16 -10.27
N GLU A 184 -4.68 -5.22 -9.64
CA GLU A 184 -3.79 -5.48 -8.50
C GLU A 184 -4.56 -5.45 -7.17
N TYR A 185 -4.36 -6.48 -6.36
CA TYR A 185 -5.03 -6.69 -5.08
C TYR A 185 -4.04 -7.07 -4.00
N LEU A 186 -4.39 -6.72 -2.76
CA LEU A 186 -3.69 -7.13 -1.56
C LEU A 186 -4.35 -8.40 -1.01
N ILE A 187 -3.59 -9.50 -0.89
CA ILE A 187 -4.04 -10.74 -0.24
C ILE A 187 -3.10 -11.13 0.89
N TYR A 188 -3.54 -12.08 1.73
CA TYR A 188 -2.84 -12.51 2.92
C TYR A 188 -2.49 -14.00 2.88
N SER A 189 -1.48 -14.40 3.64
CA SER A 189 -1.14 -15.82 3.82
C SER A 189 -1.83 -16.36 5.07
N ARG A 190 -2.57 -17.48 4.97
CA ARG A 190 -3.19 -18.13 6.15
C ARG A 190 -2.17 -18.48 7.23
N THR A 191 -0.94 -18.84 6.82
CA THR A 191 0.16 -19.21 7.74
C THR A 191 0.71 -18.03 8.55
N LYS A 192 0.60 -16.80 8.03
CA LYS A 192 1.02 -15.55 8.69
C LYS A 192 0.09 -14.41 8.28
N GLN A 193 -1.09 -14.38 8.89
CA GLN A 193 -2.18 -13.40 8.65
C GLN A 193 -1.77 -11.92 8.79
N SER A 194 -0.56 -11.63 9.29
CA SER A 194 -0.02 -10.30 9.55
C SER A 194 0.80 -9.68 8.41
N GLN A 195 1.20 -10.45 7.39
CA GLN A 195 1.98 -9.95 6.25
C GLN A 195 1.22 -10.14 4.94
N PRO A 196 0.49 -9.12 4.48
CA PRO A 196 -0.11 -9.13 3.16
C PRO A 196 0.94 -8.96 2.05
N TYR A 197 0.56 -9.33 0.83
CA TYR A 197 1.37 -9.18 -0.37
C TYR A 197 0.50 -8.90 -1.60
N ASN A 198 1.10 -8.29 -2.62
CA ASN A 198 0.39 -7.95 -3.84
C ASN A 198 0.28 -9.16 -4.77
N VAL A 199 -0.91 -9.32 -5.35
CA VAL A 199 -1.18 -10.18 -6.49
C VAL A 199 -1.86 -9.40 -7.58
N PHE A 200 -1.69 -9.84 -8.82
CA PHE A 200 -2.53 -9.40 -9.92
C PHE A 200 -3.52 -10.52 -10.21
N CYS A 201 -4.81 -10.19 -10.09
CA CYS A 201 -5.91 -11.08 -10.38
C CYS A 201 -6.41 -10.78 -11.79
N GLU A 202 -6.25 -11.73 -12.70
CA GLU A 202 -6.75 -11.63 -14.08
C GLU A 202 -7.90 -12.60 -14.26
N PHE A 203 -9.10 -12.07 -14.51
CA PHE A 203 -10.33 -12.84 -14.57
C PHE A 203 -10.81 -13.03 -16.01
N HIS A 204 -11.19 -14.27 -16.33
CA HIS A 204 -11.83 -14.67 -17.58
C HIS A 204 -13.25 -15.19 -17.30
N GLN A 205 -13.97 -15.66 -18.33
CA GLN A 205 -15.38 -16.07 -18.18
C GLN A 205 -15.59 -17.27 -17.23
N THR A 206 -14.64 -18.19 -17.13
CA THR A 206 -14.78 -19.47 -16.39
C THR A 206 -13.61 -19.78 -15.46
N TYR A 207 -12.61 -18.90 -15.39
CA TYR A 207 -11.41 -19.11 -14.59
C TYR A 207 -10.71 -17.78 -14.32
N GLY A 208 -9.81 -17.76 -13.34
CA GLY A 208 -8.86 -16.67 -13.14
C GLY A 208 -7.41 -17.13 -13.12
N LEU A 209 -6.50 -16.15 -13.19
CA LEU A 209 -5.06 -16.31 -13.03
C LEU A 209 -4.60 -15.42 -11.87
N THR A 210 -3.83 -16.01 -10.95
CA THR A 210 -3.13 -15.29 -9.89
C THR A 210 -1.66 -15.16 -10.26
N PHE A 211 -1.18 -13.93 -10.45
CA PHE A 211 0.25 -13.61 -10.52
C PHE A 211 0.70 -13.00 -9.19
N VAL A 212 1.85 -13.38 -8.67
CA VAL A 212 2.39 -12.83 -7.40
C VAL A 212 3.50 -11.82 -7.69
N SER A 213 3.46 -10.66 -7.03
CA SER A 213 4.52 -9.65 -7.16
C SER A 213 5.81 -10.11 -6.50
N ASN A 214 6.93 -9.41 -6.74
CA ASN A 214 8.09 -9.56 -5.87
C ASN A 214 7.70 -9.20 -4.41
N THR A 215 8.02 -10.08 -3.46
CA THR A 215 7.56 -9.99 -2.07
C THR A 215 8.50 -10.72 -1.10
N ASN A 216 8.47 -10.30 0.17
CA ASN A 216 9.12 -10.99 1.29
C ASN A 216 8.14 -11.87 2.09
N ALA A 217 6.85 -11.88 1.73
CA ALA A 217 5.83 -12.67 2.41
C ALA A 217 5.95 -14.18 2.11
N ILE A 218 5.42 -15.01 3.00
CA ILE A 218 5.34 -16.46 2.81
C ILE A 218 4.07 -16.78 2.02
N ILE A 219 4.22 -17.35 0.83
CA ILE A 219 3.11 -17.67 -0.09
C ILE A 219 2.64 -19.12 0.13
N ASP A 220 1.33 -19.36 0.21
CA ASP A 220 0.78 -20.71 0.08
C ASP A 220 0.39 -20.96 -1.38
N ALA A 221 1.29 -21.62 -2.12
CA ALA A 221 1.08 -21.89 -3.54
C ALA A 221 -0.08 -22.88 -3.81
N ASN A 222 -0.53 -23.66 -2.83
CA ASN A 222 -1.65 -24.59 -3.04
C ASN A 222 -2.99 -23.86 -3.08
N GLU A 223 -3.11 -22.76 -2.33
CA GLU A 223 -4.31 -21.91 -2.28
C GLU A 223 -4.46 -21.06 -3.54
N LEU A 224 -3.36 -20.77 -4.25
CA LEU A 224 -3.37 -19.96 -5.48
C LEU A 224 -3.46 -20.79 -6.77
N PHE A 225 -3.31 -22.12 -6.69
CA PHE A 225 -3.18 -23.01 -7.86
C PHE A 225 -4.10 -24.24 -7.77
N GLU A 226 -5.36 -24.05 -8.14
CA GLU A 226 -6.39 -25.12 -8.17
C GLU A 226 -6.26 -25.99 -9.44
N ILE A 227 -6.17 -25.37 -10.63
CA ILE A 227 -6.20 -26.08 -11.92
C ILE A 227 -4.78 -26.47 -12.34
N LYS A 228 -4.38 -27.72 -12.06
CA LYS A 228 -2.98 -28.19 -12.17
C LYS A 228 -2.57 -28.75 -13.53
N SER A 229 -3.45 -28.73 -14.54
CA SER A 229 -3.10 -29.17 -15.90
C SER A 229 -2.18 -28.21 -16.64
N GLN A 230 -2.32 -26.90 -16.38
CA GLN A 230 -1.62 -25.84 -17.12
C GLN A 230 -1.27 -24.65 -16.22
N VAL A 231 -0.27 -23.86 -16.64
CA VAL A 231 0.01 -22.53 -16.10
C VAL A 231 0.17 -21.52 -17.23
N VAL A 232 0.02 -20.23 -16.92
CA VAL A 232 0.44 -19.15 -17.84
C VAL A 232 1.76 -18.61 -17.34
N VAL A 233 2.78 -18.52 -18.20
CA VAL A 233 4.02 -17.83 -17.90
C VAL A 233 4.09 -16.56 -18.75
N ARG A 234 3.97 -15.41 -18.11
CA ARG A 234 4.03 -14.10 -18.75
C ARG A 234 5.45 -13.56 -18.67
N HIS A 235 6.09 -13.26 -19.80
CA HIS A 235 7.48 -12.78 -19.82
C HIS A 235 7.64 -11.37 -20.38
N LEU A 236 8.63 -10.63 -19.87
CA LEU A 236 8.93 -9.24 -20.26
C LEU A 236 10.14 -9.19 -21.20
N ARG A 237 9.89 -8.97 -22.50
CA ARG A 237 10.89 -8.87 -23.57
C ARG A 237 10.84 -7.47 -24.18
N ASN A 238 11.94 -6.72 -24.13
CA ASN A 238 12.02 -5.36 -24.69
C ASN A 238 10.88 -4.40 -24.25
N ASN A 239 10.52 -4.45 -22.96
CA ASN A 239 9.37 -3.72 -22.37
C ASN A 239 7.97 -4.14 -22.86
N LYS A 240 7.84 -5.17 -23.69
CA LYS A 240 6.56 -5.78 -24.09
C LYS A 240 6.34 -7.10 -23.33
N GLN A 241 5.08 -7.42 -23.07
CA GLN A 241 4.67 -8.60 -22.31
C GLN A 241 4.07 -9.65 -23.25
N TYR A 242 4.39 -10.92 -23.01
CA TYR A 242 3.94 -12.05 -23.83
C TYR A 242 3.55 -13.23 -22.93
N ASP A 243 2.40 -13.86 -23.22
CA ASP A 243 1.88 -15.03 -22.54
C ASP A 243 2.30 -16.34 -23.24
N SER A 244 2.61 -17.34 -22.43
CA SER A 244 2.88 -18.71 -22.87
C SER A 244 2.10 -19.66 -21.96
N ILE A 245 1.18 -20.44 -22.52
CA ILE A 245 0.48 -21.50 -21.79
C ILE A 245 1.41 -22.70 -21.75
N LEU A 246 1.81 -23.14 -20.56
CA LEU A 246 2.67 -24.30 -20.36
C LEU A 246 1.89 -25.47 -19.76
N GLU A 247 2.12 -26.65 -20.32
CA GLU A 247 1.45 -27.92 -19.99
C GLU A 247 2.48 -29.06 -19.95
N GLN A 248 2.06 -30.24 -19.50
CA GLN A 248 2.80 -31.47 -19.79
C GLN A 248 2.74 -31.78 -21.30
N ILE A 249 3.78 -32.44 -21.81
CA ILE A 249 3.70 -33.06 -23.14
C ILE A 249 2.69 -34.22 -23.15
N THR A 250 2.16 -34.54 -24.33
CA THR A 250 1.10 -35.54 -24.54
C THR A 250 1.34 -36.88 -23.81
N PRO A 251 2.57 -37.48 -23.79
CA PRO A 251 2.84 -38.71 -23.04
C PRO A 251 2.73 -38.64 -21.51
N TYR A 252 2.59 -37.44 -20.95
CA TYR A 252 2.49 -37.18 -19.51
C TYR A 252 1.29 -36.29 -19.15
N ALA A 253 0.31 -36.15 -20.04
CA ALA A 253 -0.86 -35.27 -19.85
C ALA A 253 -1.73 -35.64 -18.63
N ASP A 254 -1.58 -36.86 -18.10
CA ASP A 254 -2.21 -37.34 -16.87
C ASP A 254 -1.53 -36.81 -15.59
N LYS A 255 -0.29 -36.31 -15.67
CA LYS A 255 0.50 -35.86 -14.52
C LYS A 255 0.26 -34.36 -14.23
N PRO A 256 -0.15 -33.98 -13.01
CA PRO A 256 -0.34 -32.56 -12.70
C PRO A 256 0.99 -31.80 -12.68
N LEU A 257 0.99 -30.56 -13.18
CA LEU A 257 2.03 -29.59 -12.88
C LEU A 257 2.03 -29.28 -11.38
N THR A 258 3.19 -29.00 -10.81
CA THR A 258 3.31 -28.71 -9.37
C THR A 258 3.96 -27.35 -9.13
N VAL A 259 3.25 -26.45 -8.47
CA VAL A 259 3.80 -25.18 -7.97
C VAL A 259 4.10 -25.29 -6.47
N LYS A 260 5.27 -24.80 -6.03
CA LYS A 260 5.66 -24.76 -4.61
C LYS A 260 6.37 -23.45 -4.25
N TYR A 261 6.09 -22.93 -3.06
CA TYR A 261 6.86 -21.81 -2.48
C TYR A 261 8.11 -22.34 -1.74
N ASN A 262 9.28 -21.83 -2.12
CA ASN A 262 10.60 -22.04 -1.52
C ASN A 262 10.92 -23.52 -1.16
N SER A 263 10.41 -24.47 -1.96
CA SER A 263 10.50 -25.90 -1.71
C SER A 263 10.53 -26.66 -3.04
N PHE A 264 11.32 -27.74 -3.07
CA PHE A 264 11.48 -28.63 -4.22
C PHE A 264 11.07 -30.09 -3.88
N ALA A 265 10.26 -30.29 -2.83
CA ALA A 265 9.89 -31.62 -2.37
C ALA A 265 9.25 -32.48 -3.50
N GLY A 266 9.83 -33.66 -3.76
CA GLY A 266 9.46 -34.54 -4.88
C GLY A 266 10.29 -34.33 -6.16
N PHE A 267 11.00 -33.22 -6.27
CA PHE A 267 11.76 -32.81 -7.46
C PHE A 267 13.25 -32.61 -7.15
N ARG A 268 14.00 -32.05 -8.10
CA ARG A 268 15.39 -31.63 -7.91
C ARG A 268 15.48 -30.18 -7.49
N ALA A 269 16.40 -29.90 -6.56
CA ALA A 269 16.67 -28.56 -6.09
C ALA A 269 17.11 -27.63 -7.24
N PRO A 270 16.56 -26.41 -7.33
CA PRO A 270 17.08 -25.37 -8.20
C PRO A 270 18.56 -25.10 -7.91
N LEU A 271 19.34 -24.84 -8.97
CA LEU A 271 20.76 -24.54 -8.86
C LEU A 271 20.98 -23.27 -8.02
N ASN A 272 20.14 -22.26 -8.22
CA ASN A 272 20.23 -20.99 -7.50
C ASN A 272 19.40 -20.90 -6.21
N ALA A 273 18.76 -22.00 -5.76
CA ALA A 273 17.84 -22.02 -4.60
C ALA A 273 18.43 -21.39 -3.33
N LYS A 274 19.68 -21.72 -2.98
CA LYS A 274 20.33 -21.23 -1.75
C LYS A 274 20.73 -19.76 -1.81
N LYS A 275 20.97 -19.23 -3.01
CA LYS A 275 21.56 -17.89 -3.21
C LYS A 275 20.50 -16.84 -3.54
N MET A 276 19.50 -17.19 -4.34
CA MET A 276 18.48 -16.27 -4.85
C MET A 276 17.09 -16.49 -4.23
N GLY A 277 16.95 -17.45 -3.30
CA GLY A 277 15.69 -17.69 -2.60
C GLY A 277 15.19 -16.50 -1.77
N PRO A 278 13.87 -16.43 -1.47
CA PRO A 278 12.85 -17.42 -1.79
C PRO A 278 12.44 -17.42 -3.27
N TYR A 279 11.64 -18.43 -3.66
CA TYR A 279 11.21 -18.64 -5.06
C TYR A 279 9.85 -19.32 -5.17
N LEU A 280 9.23 -19.23 -6.34
CA LEU A 280 8.17 -20.14 -6.80
C LEU A 280 8.81 -21.20 -7.72
N TYR A 281 8.57 -22.47 -7.42
CA TYR A 281 9.05 -23.62 -8.18
C TYR A 281 7.90 -24.19 -9.01
N LEU A 282 8.04 -24.24 -10.34
CA LEU A 282 7.16 -24.95 -11.26
C LEU A 282 7.86 -26.24 -11.71
N GLY A 283 7.41 -27.39 -11.21
CA GLY A 283 7.88 -28.70 -11.62
C GLY A 283 6.95 -29.36 -12.65
N PHE A 284 7.55 -29.97 -13.68
CA PHE A 284 6.84 -30.77 -14.69
C PHE A 284 6.85 -32.24 -14.30
N LEU A 285 8.03 -32.89 -14.32
CA LEU A 285 8.20 -34.29 -13.93
C LEU A 285 8.89 -34.40 -12.56
N ASP A 286 8.38 -35.28 -11.70
CA ASP A 286 9.01 -35.63 -10.43
C ASP A 286 10.41 -36.26 -10.66
N LYS A 287 11.26 -36.27 -9.64
CA LYS A 287 12.65 -36.74 -9.75
C LYS A 287 12.79 -38.21 -10.17
N ASP A 288 11.77 -39.03 -9.93
CA ASP A 288 11.80 -40.47 -10.16
C ASP A 288 11.25 -40.84 -11.53
N THR A 289 10.29 -40.08 -12.07
CA THR A 289 9.93 -40.09 -13.50
C THR A 289 11.07 -39.49 -14.35
N ALA A 290 11.58 -38.31 -13.96
CA ALA A 290 12.53 -37.53 -14.77
C ALA A 290 13.90 -38.22 -14.98
N LYS A 291 14.31 -39.18 -14.14
CA LYS A 291 15.58 -39.93 -14.31
C LYS A 291 15.55 -40.97 -15.44
N ALA A 292 14.39 -41.24 -16.04
CA ALA A 292 14.27 -42.19 -17.16
C ALA A 292 15.00 -41.66 -18.41
N LYS A 293 15.67 -42.53 -19.17
CA LYS A 293 16.29 -42.18 -20.46
C LYS A 293 15.25 -42.25 -21.59
N ASN A 294 14.27 -41.37 -21.55
CA ASN A 294 13.14 -41.34 -22.48
C ASN A 294 12.87 -39.92 -22.99
N THR A 295 11.86 -39.79 -23.85
CA THR A 295 11.35 -38.50 -24.30
C THR A 295 10.75 -37.72 -23.13
N GLN A 296 11.20 -36.50 -22.96
CA GLN A 296 10.77 -35.54 -21.93
C GLN A 296 10.67 -34.15 -22.56
N GLY A 297 10.06 -33.20 -21.85
CA GLY A 297 9.83 -31.87 -22.40
C GLY A 297 8.78 -31.10 -21.65
N TYR A 298 8.25 -30.08 -22.31
CA TYR A 298 7.07 -29.34 -21.90
C TYR A 298 6.24 -29.03 -23.14
N ARG A 299 4.93 -28.87 -23.00
CA ARG A 299 4.06 -28.40 -24.07
C ARG A 299 3.87 -26.90 -23.91
N VAL A 300 3.90 -26.16 -25.02
CA VAL A 300 3.62 -24.72 -25.03
C VAL A 300 2.74 -24.33 -26.20
N ASN A 301 1.68 -23.55 -25.93
CA ASN A 301 0.75 -23.03 -26.94
C ASN A 301 0.37 -24.11 -27.98
N ASP A 302 -0.11 -25.25 -27.47
CA ASP A 302 -0.53 -26.43 -28.22
C ASP A 302 0.53 -27.26 -28.96
N ALA A 303 1.83 -27.00 -28.74
CA ALA A 303 2.92 -27.77 -29.35
C ALA A 303 3.86 -28.41 -28.29
N ASP A 304 4.05 -29.73 -28.37
CA ASP A 304 4.99 -30.47 -27.53
C ASP A 304 6.43 -30.14 -27.91
N GLN A 305 7.23 -29.68 -26.94
CA GLN A 305 8.64 -29.35 -27.12
C GLN A 305 9.49 -30.37 -26.38
N THR A 306 10.09 -31.29 -27.13
CA THR A 306 10.68 -32.53 -26.59
C THR A 306 12.19 -32.65 -26.78
N PHE A 307 12.82 -33.40 -25.89
CA PHE A 307 14.19 -33.90 -25.98
C PHE A 307 14.26 -35.34 -25.42
N VAL A 308 15.36 -36.04 -25.65
CA VAL A 308 15.62 -37.34 -25.00
C VAL A 308 16.59 -37.14 -23.85
N ASN A 309 16.22 -37.57 -22.63
CA ASN A 309 17.10 -37.48 -21.47
C ASN A 309 18.26 -38.48 -21.62
N CYS A 310 19.45 -37.96 -21.93
CA CYS A 310 20.59 -38.75 -22.35
C CYS A 310 21.46 -39.27 -21.19
N ASP A 311 21.38 -38.68 -19.99
CA ASP A 311 22.30 -38.90 -18.87
C ASP A 311 21.62 -39.35 -17.56
N ARG A 312 20.27 -39.43 -17.52
CA ARG A 312 19.42 -39.68 -16.33
C ARG A 312 19.37 -38.51 -15.34
N ASN A 313 19.77 -37.30 -15.74
CA ASN A 313 19.68 -36.11 -14.89
C ASN A 313 18.19 -35.77 -14.64
N PRO A 314 17.68 -35.80 -13.40
CA PRO A 314 16.25 -35.70 -13.13
C PRO A 314 15.75 -34.26 -12.92
N ASN A 315 16.35 -33.28 -13.60
CA ASN A 315 15.87 -31.89 -13.59
C ASN A 315 14.69 -31.74 -14.56
N SER A 316 13.61 -31.09 -14.11
CA SER A 316 12.40 -30.86 -14.91
C SER A 316 11.57 -29.70 -14.34
N TYR A 317 12.10 -28.47 -14.44
CA TYR A 317 11.48 -27.30 -13.79
C TYR A 317 11.77 -25.93 -14.45
N ILE A 318 10.93 -24.97 -14.11
CA ILE A 318 11.21 -23.52 -14.12
C ILE A 318 11.11 -23.01 -12.67
N THR A 319 12.00 -22.14 -12.23
CA THR A 319 11.97 -21.51 -10.89
C THR A 319 12.04 -20.00 -11.02
N PHE A 320 11.17 -19.28 -10.32
CA PHE A 320 11.03 -17.82 -10.35
C PHE A 320 11.46 -17.24 -8.99
N TYR A 321 12.52 -16.43 -8.96
CA TYR A 321 13.16 -15.95 -7.74
C TYR A 321 12.68 -14.56 -7.32
N PHE A 322 12.29 -14.44 -6.06
CA PHE A 322 12.05 -13.15 -5.40
C PHE A 322 13.37 -12.40 -5.16
N ASN A 323 14.44 -13.14 -4.85
CA ASN A 323 15.82 -12.64 -4.72
C ASN A 323 15.94 -11.29 -3.98
N PRO A 324 15.44 -11.17 -2.72
CA PRO A 324 15.37 -9.90 -2.01
C PRO A 324 16.74 -9.28 -1.69
N LYS A 325 17.82 -10.05 -1.84
CA LYS A 325 19.22 -9.59 -1.70
C LYS A 325 19.84 -9.15 -3.02
N SER A 326 19.12 -9.25 -4.15
CA SER A 326 19.63 -8.98 -5.50
C SER A 326 20.93 -9.73 -5.83
N ASN A 327 21.07 -10.96 -5.32
CA ASN A 327 22.25 -11.77 -5.53
C ASN A 327 22.36 -12.20 -7.01
N LEU A 328 23.56 -12.08 -7.59
CA LEU A 328 23.82 -12.59 -8.93
C LEU A 328 23.71 -14.13 -8.95
N PRO A 329 23.16 -14.74 -10.01
CA PRO A 329 23.13 -16.19 -10.14
C PRO A 329 24.52 -16.82 -10.21
N ASP A 330 24.58 -18.06 -9.76
CA ASP A 330 25.63 -19.02 -10.03
C ASP A 330 25.21 -19.97 -11.17
N GLY A 331 26.17 -20.79 -11.61
CA GLY A 331 25.94 -21.86 -12.56
C GLY A 331 26.42 -21.57 -13.97
N TYR A 332 25.85 -22.28 -14.92
CA TYR A 332 26.45 -22.48 -16.22
C TYR A 332 26.30 -21.31 -17.21
N TYR A 333 25.64 -20.21 -16.85
CA TYR A 333 25.32 -19.08 -17.74
C TYR A 333 26.52 -18.39 -18.42
N LYS A 334 27.78 -18.76 -18.10
CA LYS A 334 28.99 -18.33 -18.81
C LYS A 334 29.68 -19.42 -19.67
N ARG A 335 29.22 -20.68 -19.61
CA ARG A 335 29.92 -21.86 -20.17
C ARG A 335 29.03 -22.98 -20.78
N CYS A 336 27.76 -23.14 -20.37
CA CYS A 336 26.84 -24.23 -20.77
C CYS A 336 25.39 -23.90 -20.34
N CYS A 337 24.30 -24.62 -20.63
CA CYS A 337 24.06 -25.67 -21.61
C CYS A 337 22.79 -25.27 -22.38
N TYR A 338 22.87 -24.19 -23.16
CA TYR A 338 21.71 -23.63 -23.86
C TYR A 338 21.36 -24.47 -25.08
N THR A 339 20.08 -24.80 -25.22
CA THR A 339 19.49 -25.43 -26.40
C THR A 339 18.32 -24.56 -26.89
N PRO A 340 17.89 -24.68 -28.16
CA PRO A 340 16.71 -23.97 -28.66
C PRO A 340 15.45 -24.24 -27.82
N LEU A 341 15.30 -25.47 -27.31
CA LEU A 341 14.24 -25.90 -26.40
C LEU A 341 14.06 -24.96 -25.19
N MET A 342 15.15 -24.41 -24.64
CA MET A 342 15.07 -23.52 -23.47
C MET A 342 14.46 -22.15 -23.77
N LYS A 343 14.36 -21.78 -25.05
CA LYS A 343 13.84 -20.48 -25.50
C LYS A 343 12.51 -20.60 -26.26
N THR A 344 12.10 -21.79 -26.71
CA THR A 344 10.88 -21.94 -27.54
C THR A 344 9.66 -21.27 -26.92
N TRP A 345 9.37 -21.51 -25.63
CA TRP A 345 8.22 -20.86 -24.97
C TRP A 345 8.26 -19.33 -25.02
N LEU A 346 9.45 -18.74 -24.84
CA LEU A 346 9.64 -17.30 -24.95
C LEU A 346 9.37 -16.79 -26.37
N ASP A 347 9.75 -17.55 -27.41
CA ASP A 347 9.64 -17.12 -28.81
C ASP A 347 8.25 -17.34 -29.41
N VAL A 348 7.50 -18.35 -28.97
CA VAL A 348 6.09 -18.58 -29.37
C VAL A 348 5.08 -17.80 -28.52
N GLY A 349 5.55 -16.98 -27.57
CA GLY A 349 4.70 -16.22 -26.66
C GLY A 349 3.81 -15.19 -27.37
N VAL A 350 2.54 -15.13 -26.98
CA VAL A 350 1.51 -14.29 -27.60
C VAL A 350 1.48 -12.92 -26.91
N PRO A 351 1.44 -11.78 -27.63
CA PRO A 351 1.39 -10.45 -27.01
C PRO A 351 0.23 -10.27 -26.02
N VAL A 352 0.51 -9.68 -24.86
CA VAL A 352 -0.47 -9.41 -23.81
C VAL A 352 -1.23 -8.11 -24.09
N ASP A 353 -2.54 -8.15 -23.89
CA ASP A 353 -3.43 -6.98 -23.99
C ASP A 353 -2.97 -5.86 -23.03
N PRO A 354 -2.91 -4.57 -23.46
CA PRO A 354 -2.61 -3.44 -22.58
C PRO A 354 -3.39 -3.40 -21.27
N ALA A 355 -4.67 -3.79 -21.26
CA ALA A 355 -5.51 -3.81 -20.06
C ALA A 355 -5.14 -4.92 -19.05
N ARG A 356 -4.35 -5.91 -19.47
CA ARG A 356 -3.87 -7.05 -18.65
C ARG A 356 -2.37 -6.99 -18.34
N GLN A 357 -1.70 -5.88 -18.65
CA GLN A 357 -0.26 -5.75 -18.43
C GLN A 357 0.09 -5.69 -16.94
N LEU A 358 1.00 -6.57 -16.52
CA LEU A 358 1.52 -6.59 -15.16
C LEU A 358 2.50 -5.44 -14.92
N PRO A 359 2.52 -4.83 -13.72
CA PRO A 359 3.61 -3.96 -13.30
C PRO A 359 4.98 -4.66 -13.35
N LYS A 360 6.07 -3.89 -13.49
CA LYS A 360 7.44 -4.45 -13.58
C LYS A 360 7.84 -5.29 -12.37
N SER A 361 7.25 -5.04 -11.20
CA SER A 361 7.47 -5.78 -9.95
C SER A 361 7.07 -7.27 -10.01
N TYR A 362 6.29 -7.70 -10.98
CA TYR A 362 5.87 -9.10 -11.14
C TYR A 362 6.86 -9.95 -11.96
N PHE A 363 7.79 -9.32 -12.68
CA PHE A 363 8.74 -10.02 -13.54
C PHE A 363 9.97 -10.46 -12.75
N LEU A 364 9.89 -11.66 -12.20
CA LEU A 364 10.94 -12.28 -11.41
C LEU A 364 12.07 -12.79 -12.31
N GLN A 365 13.28 -12.85 -11.75
CA GLN A 365 14.39 -13.56 -12.42
C GLN A 365 14.10 -15.06 -12.36
N PHE A 366 14.23 -15.78 -13.48
CA PHE A 366 13.95 -17.21 -13.55
C PHE A 366 15.14 -18.03 -14.03
N GLU A 367 15.25 -19.26 -13.52
CA GLU A 367 16.05 -20.31 -14.13
C GLU A 367 15.15 -21.45 -14.62
N MET A 368 15.56 -22.13 -15.69
CA MET A 368 14.91 -23.31 -16.23
C MET A 368 15.96 -24.40 -16.41
N HIS A 369 15.64 -25.63 -15.99
CA HIS A 369 16.53 -26.77 -16.13
C HIS A 369 15.71 -28.03 -16.46
N VAL A 370 16.00 -28.62 -17.61
CA VAL A 370 15.46 -29.92 -18.03
C VAL A 370 16.60 -30.88 -18.32
N GLY A 371 16.42 -32.16 -17.96
CA GLY A 371 17.51 -33.14 -17.78
C GLY A 371 18.54 -33.22 -18.92
N GLY A 372 19.82 -33.14 -18.59
CA GLY A 372 20.92 -33.47 -19.50
C GLY A 372 20.86 -32.73 -20.83
N CYS A 373 20.69 -33.48 -21.92
CA CYS A 373 20.58 -32.98 -23.29
C CYS A 373 19.36 -32.07 -23.55
N GLY A 374 18.46 -31.87 -22.57
CA GLY A 374 17.41 -30.85 -22.59
C GLY A 374 17.99 -29.44 -22.44
N GLY A 375 18.69 -29.16 -21.33
CA GLY A 375 19.50 -27.96 -21.16
C GLY A 375 19.20 -27.10 -19.91
N TYR A 376 19.91 -25.97 -19.83
CA TYR A 376 19.82 -24.99 -18.74
C TYR A 376 19.79 -23.56 -19.28
N ALA A 377 18.93 -22.71 -18.70
CA ALA A 377 18.83 -21.31 -19.06
C ALA A 377 18.46 -20.43 -17.85
N ILE A 378 18.88 -19.17 -17.89
CA ILE A 378 18.53 -18.12 -16.92
C ILE A 378 18.42 -16.79 -17.68
N ASN A 379 17.41 -15.98 -17.35
CA ASN A 379 17.17 -14.74 -18.06
C ASN A 379 18.20 -13.64 -17.71
N GLY A 380 18.35 -12.67 -18.62
CA GLY A 380 19.31 -11.56 -18.47
C GLY A 380 20.74 -11.87 -18.90
N TYR A 381 21.01 -13.09 -19.39
CA TYR A 381 22.34 -13.53 -19.84
C TYR A 381 22.31 -14.18 -21.23
N ASN A 382 23.41 -14.06 -21.97
CA ASN A 382 23.63 -14.63 -23.31
C ASN A 382 22.43 -14.41 -24.26
N THR A 383 21.89 -15.50 -24.81
CA THR A 383 20.74 -15.56 -25.73
C THR A 383 19.43 -15.03 -25.13
N LEU A 384 19.37 -14.82 -23.81
CA LEU A 384 18.22 -14.29 -23.07
C LEU A 384 18.48 -12.90 -22.46
N ALA A 385 19.51 -12.17 -22.91
CA ALA A 385 19.84 -10.83 -22.42
C ALA A 385 18.71 -9.78 -22.63
N ASN A 386 17.83 -10.00 -23.61
CA ASN A 386 16.64 -9.16 -23.86
C ASN A 386 15.41 -9.52 -22.99
N ILE A 387 15.49 -10.59 -22.20
CA ILE A 387 14.41 -11.08 -21.32
C ILE A 387 14.65 -10.56 -19.90
N LYS A 388 13.79 -9.64 -19.46
CA LYS A 388 13.94 -8.94 -18.16
C LYS A 388 13.46 -9.75 -16.97
N GLY A 389 12.54 -10.70 -17.20
CA GLY A 389 12.02 -11.60 -16.18
C GLY A 389 10.71 -12.26 -16.66
N ALA A 390 10.12 -13.08 -15.80
CA ALA A 390 8.84 -13.73 -16.04
C ALA A 390 8.00 -13.82 -14.75
N ALA A 391 6.69 -13.85 -14.92
CA ALA A 391 5.68 -14.00 -13.88
C ALA A 391 4.93 -15.32 -14.09
N LEU A 392 4.68 -16.06 -13.01
CA LEU A 392 3.90 -17.30 -13.02
C LEU A 392 2.44 -17.01 -12.68
N GLY A 393 1.55 -17.21 -13.65
CA GLY A 393 0.10 -17.14 -13.52
C GLY A 393 -0.47 -18.50 -13.14
N MET A 394 -0.89 -18.63 -11.89
CA MET A 394 -1.50 -19.84 -11.35
C MET A 394 -3.02 -19.81 -11.58
N ARG A 395 -3.57 -20.86 -12.20
CA ARG A 395 -4.96 -20.90 -12.64
C ARG A 395 -5.90 -21.45 -11.54
N PHE A 396 -7.07 -20.83 -11.40
CA PHE A 396 -8.13 -21.21 -10.46
C PHE A 396 -9.52 -21.11 -11.13
N GLU A 397 -10.50 -21.85 -10.61
CA GLU A 397 -11.90 -21.82 -11.08
C GLU A 397 -12.67 -20.66 -10.42
N LEU A 398 -13.61 -20.06 -11.17
CA LEU A 398 -14.47 -18.95 -10.71
C LEU A 398 -15.85 -19.44 -10.26
#